data_AF-A0A9X3IXT6-F1
#
_entry.id   AF-A0A9X3IXT6-F1
#
_cell.length_a   1.000
_cell.length_b   1.000
_cell.length_c   1.000
_cell.angle_alpha   90.00
_cell.angle_beta   90.00
_cell.angle_gamma   90.00
#
_symmetry.space_group_name_H-M   'P 1'
#
loop_
_entity.id
_entity.type
_entity.pdbx_description
1 polymer ?
#
loop_
_entity_poly.entity_id
_entity_poly.type
_entity_poly.pdbx_seq_one_letter_code
_entity_poly.pdbx_strand_id
1 'polypeptide(L)'
;MKTRESQGARLARWAGAEGSTVPMALIRIGLALLLWARWGEDMVLVQAEGPAMLALSLGFFAATAAMLVGLWTRAATAAAAMVVATMYFAIGAAGGRTAWIHHHHFVLMSATVLCALTPCGRSLSLDRWRALARARRLGVAAPAERGPLLGLRLMTAQLSAVYLWSAIDKCEAGFLSGARLEQIAGFYYFGSDLPLGTALTIVSATAAWTVVALEFALAIGVWRPRWHRVLLPLGVAFHAGLYVLLPVHTFSATMVLLYLAVIDPSAVHRAVAAALPRADEA
;
A
#
# COMPACT_ATOMS: atom_id res chain seq x y z
N MET A 1 2.65 38.40 23.63
CA MET A 1 3.23 38.41 22.27
C MET A 1 3.45 36.97 21.82
N LYS A 2 2.57 36.36 21.01
CA LYS A 2 2.78 35.00 20.48
C LYS A 2 3.83 35.08 19.38
N THR A 3 5.02 34.53 19.61
CA THR A 3 6.07 34.41 18.59
C THR A 3 5.52 33.63 17.40
N ARG A 4 5.42 34.28 16.24
CA ARG A 4 5.05 33.61 14.99
C ARG A 4 6.17 32.65 14.64
N GLU A 5 5.89 31.38 14.85
CA GLU A 5 6.79 30.33 14.48
C GLU A 5 6.97 30.28 12.95
N SER A 6 8.21 30.18 12.49
CA SER A 6 8.52 30.15 11.05
C SER A 6 7.92 28.89 10.40
N GLN A 7 7.57 28.99 9.12
CA GLN A 7 7.07 27.85 8.35
C GLN A 7 8.07 26.69 8.33
N GLY A 8 9.38 26.99 8.31
CA GLY A 8 10.45 26.00 8.38
C GLY A 8 10.46 25.21 9.69
N ALA A 9 10.28 25.87 10.83
CA ALA A 9 10.20 25.18 12.12
C ALA A 9 8.96 24.27 12.22
N ARG A 10 7.83 24.68 11.62
CA ARG A 10 6.63 23.85 11.52
C ARG A 10 6.87 22.61 10.67
N LEU A 11 7.54 22.76 9.53
CA LEU A 11 7.86 21.64 8.64
C LEU A 11 8.85 20.67 9.30
N ALA A 12 9.89 21.18 9.96
CA ALA A 12 10.87 20.36 10.66
C ALA A 12 10.23 19.57 11.80
N ARG A 13 9.39 20.20 12.63
CA ARG A 13 8.65 19.48 13.69
C ARG A 13 7.62 18.52 13.13
N TRP A 14 6.97 18.86 12.02
CA TRP A 14 6.12 17.92 11.31
C TRP A 14 6.99 16.72 10.95
N ALA A 15 7.98 16.87 10.07
CA ALA A 15 8.84 15.79 9.56
C ALA A 15 9.50 14.93 10.66
N GLY A 16 9.98 15.56 11.74
CA GLY A 16 10.62 14.89 12.88
C GLY A 16 9.68 14.28 13.91
N ALA A 17 8.35 14.40 13.74
CA ALA A 17 7.40 13.81 14.68
C ALA A 17 7.52 12.29 14.73
N GLU A 18 7.44 11.74 15.95
CA GLU A 18 7.44 10.30 16.18
C GLU A 18 6.08 9.79 16.66
N GLY A 19 5.74 8.56 16.30
CA GLY A 19 4.54 7.87 16.75
C GLY A 19 4.70 6.35 16.69
N SER A 20 3.60 5.62 16.84
CA SER A 20 3.64 4.17 16.85
C SER A 20 4.16 3.59 15.51
N THR A 21 4.97 2.55 15.60
CA THR A 21 5.49 1.79 14.44
C THR A 21 4.62 0.60 14.06
N VAL A 22 3.54 0.32 14.79
CA VAL A 22 2.62 -0.79 14.50
C VAL A 22 1.98 -0.70 13.10
N PRO A 23 1.46 0.46 12.64
CA PRO A 23 0.94 0.55 11.27
C PRO A 23 2.00 0.21 10.22
N MET A 24 3.25 0.63 10.44
CA MET A 24 4.34 0.35 9.52
C MET A 24 4.68 -1.15 9.47
N ALA A 25 4.61 -1.84 10.60
CA ALA A 25 4.81 -3.29 10.64
C ALA A 25 3.68 -4.04 9.92
N LEU A 26 2.43 -3.60 10.06
CA LEU A 26 1.30 -4.15 9.32
C LEU A 26 1.43 -3.89 7.81
N ILE A 27 1.85 -2.68 7.41
CA ILE A 27 2.16 -2.35 6.01
C ILE A 27 3.26 -3.27 5.49
N ARG A 28 4.36 -3.47 6.22
CA ARG A 28 5.42 -4.42 5.83
C ARG A 28 4.86 -5.82 5.59
N ILE A 29 4.08 -6.35 6.51
CA ILE A 29 3.48 -7.69 6.39
C ILE A 29 2.58 -7.76 5.17
N GLY A 30 1.66 -6.81 5.03
CA GLY A 30 0.73 -6.74 3.90
C GLY A 30 1.44 -6.58 2.56
N LEU A 31 2.50 -5.78 2.48
CA LEU A 31 3.29 -5.61 1.26
C LEU A 31 3.96 -6.92 0.85
N ALA A 32 4.57 -7.65 1.79
CA ALA A 32 5.17 -8.96 1.47
C ALA A 32 4.14 -9.95 0.90
N LEU A 33 2.93 -9.99 1.48
CA LEU A 33 1.83 -10.82 0.98
C LEU A 33 1.33 -10.36 -0.40
N LEU A 34 1.23 -9.05 -0.64
CA LEU A 34 0.83 -8.50 -1.93
C LEU A 34 1.88 -8.74 -3.01
N LEU A 35 3.17 -8.71 -2.67
CA LEU A 35 4.25 -9.09 -3.56
C LEU A 35 4.09 -10.55 -4.00
N TRP A 36 3.83 -11.46 -3.06
CA TRP A 36 3.56 -12.87 -3.38
C TRP A 36 2.31 -13.04 -4.23
N ALA A 37 1.22 -12.34 -3.90
CA ALA A 37 -0.02 -12.40 -4.68
C ALA A 37 0.16 -11.88 -6.12
N ARG A 38 1.07 -10.92 -6.34
CA ARG A 38 1.29 -10.31 -7.65
C ARG A 38 2.29 -11.06 -8.51
N TRP A 39 3.39 -11.51 -7.92
CA TRP A 39 4.56 -12.03 -8.62
C TRP A 39 4.99 -13.41 -8.16
N GLY A 40 4.31 -14.03 -7.19
CA GLY A 40 4.65 -15.36 -6.72
C GLY A 40 4.64 -16.40 -7.82
N GLU A 41 3.64 -16.33 -8.72
CA GLU A 41 3.54 -17.20 -9.90
C GLU A 41 4.69 -16.96 -10.89
N ASP A 42 4.93 -15.70 -11.26
CA ASP A 42 6.03 -15.32 -12.17
C ASP A 42 7.42 -15.72 -11.63
N MET A 43 7.56 -15.82 -10.31
CA MET A 43 8.83 -16.08 -9.63
C MET A 43 9.02 -17.55 -9.25
N VAL A 44 8.09 -18.46 -9.54
CA VAL A 44 8.26 -19.89 -9.19
C VAL A 44 9.56 -20.43 -9.81
N LEU A 45 10.36 -21.13 -9.00
CA LEU A 45 11.71 -21.56 -9.38
C LEU A 45 11.76 -22.41 -10.67
N VAL A 46 10.69 -23.19 -10.93
CA VAL A 46 10.59 -24.03 -12.14
C VAL A 46 10.38 -23.22 -13.42
N GLN A 47 9.90 -21.97 -13.31
CA GLN A 47 9.69 -21.08 -14.46
C GLN A 47 10.94 -20.23 -14.79
N ALA A 48 12.06 -20.41 -14.06
CA ALA A 48 13.25 -19.61 -14.28
C ALA A 48 13.93 -19.92 -15.63
N GLU A 49 13.92 -18.95 -16.54
CA GLU A 49 14.54 -19.01 -17.87
C GLU A 49 16.08 -18.84 -17.83
N GLY A 50 16.74 -19.48 -16.87
CA GLY A 50 18.20 -19.48 -16.72
C GLY A 50 18.70 -18.93 -15.37
N PRO A 51 20.04 -18.87 -15.18
CA PRO A 51 20.64 -18.61 -13.87
C PRO A 51 20.29 -17.25 -13.26
N ALA A 52 20.17 -16.20 -14.09
CA ALA A 52 19.84 -14.85 -13.62
C ALA A 52 18.40 -14.77 -13.08
N MET A 53 17.45 -15.36 -13.80
CA MET A 53 16.05 -15.45 -13.35
C MET A 53 15.92 -16.35 -12.13
N LEU A 54 16.66 -17.45 -12.06
CA LEU A 54 16.69 -18.31 -10.88
C LEU A 54 17.21 -17.56 -9.65
N ALA A 55 18.29 -16.80 -9.79
CA ALA A 55 18.84 -15.97 -8.73
C ALA A 55 17.85 -14.88 -8.29
N LEU A 56 17.15 -14.25 -9.23
CA LEU A 56 16.10 -13.27 -8.95
C LEU A 56 14.95 -13.90 -8.16
N SER A 57 14.46 -15.08 -8.58
CA SER A 57 13.38 -15.80 -7.90
C SER A 57 13.76 -16.23 -6.48
N LEU A 58 14.97 -16.77 -6.28
CA LEU A 58 15.50 -17.11 -4.96
C LEU A 58 15.61 -15.86 -4.08
N GLY A 59 16.15 -14.77 -4.63
CA GLY A 59 16.25 -13.48 -3.97
C GLY A 59 14.88 -12.92 -3.59
N PHE A 60 13.90 -13.02 -4.48
CA PHE A 60 12.52 -12.61 -4.25
C PHE A 60 11.93 -13.35 -3.06
N PHE A 61 11.88 -14.69 -3.08
CA PHE A 61 11.27 -15.45 -1.99
C PHE A 61 12.03 -15.32 -0.68
N ALA A 62 13.37 -15.34 -0.70
CA ALA A 62 14.16 -15.18 0.51
C ALA A 62 13.96 -13.80 1.15
N ALA A 63 14.07 -12.72 0.37
CA ALA A 63 13.94 -11.36 0.86
C ALA A 63 12.51 -11.07 1.34
N THR A 64 11.49 -11.49 0.60
CA THR A 64 10.08 -11.24 0.96
C THR A 64 9.62 -12.12 2.11
N ALA A 65 10.10 -13.37 2.26
CA ALA A 65 9.84 -14.20 3.43
C ALA A 65 10.48 -13.61 4.70
N ALA A 66 11.76 -13.21 4.62
CA ALA A 66 12.44 -12.53 5.73
C ALA A 66 11.77 -11.18 6.06
N MET A 67 11.33 -10.44 5.04
CA MET A 67 10.54 -9.22 5.20
C MET A 67 9.20 -9.51 5.85
N LEU A 68 8.49 -10.59 5.51
CA LEU A 68 7.18 -10.95 6.06
C LEU A 68 7.25 -11.24 7.58
N VAL A 69 8.23 -12.02 8.01
CA VAL A 69 8.41 -12.36 9.44
C VAL A 69 9.16 -11.28 10.22
N GLY A 70 9.81 -10.34 9.52
CA GLY A 70 10.63 -9.30 10.14
C GLY A 70 11.94 -9.85 10.72
N LEU A 71 12.63 -10.68 9.93
CA LEU A 71 13.99 -11.15 10.18
C LEU A 71 14.98 -10.22 9.47
N TRP A 72 15.90 -9.60 10.22
CA TRP A 72 16.82 -8.59 9.69
C TRP A 72 16.08 -7.51 8.90
N THR A 73 14.98 -7.04 9.48
CA THR A 73 13.88 -6.35 8.83
C THR A 73 14.34 -5.23 7.90
N ARG A 74 15.31 -4.41 8.31
CA ARG A 74 15.85 -3.33 7.47
C ARG A 74 16.53 -3.86 6.21
N ALA A 75 17.40 -4.86 6.36
CA ALA A 75 18.10 -5.48 5.24
C ALA A 75 17.15 -6.27 4.34
N ALA A 76 16.24 -7.06 4.93
CA ALA A 76 15.27 -7.85 4.19
C ALA A 76 14.28 -6.98 3.40
N THR A 77 13.75 -5.91 3.99
CA THR A 77 12.84 -4.98 3.30
C THR A 77 13.57 -4.20 2.21
N ALA A 78 14.83 -3.79 2.44
CA ALA A 78 15.65 -3.17 1.40
C ALA A 78 15.96 -4.14 0.25
N ALA A 79 16.29 -5.40 0.55
CA ALA A 79 16.51 -6.44 -0.46
C ALA A 79 15.23 -6.70 -1.28
N ALA A 80 14.07 -6.81 -0.63
CA ALA A 80 12.80 -6.96 -1.31
C ALA A 80 12.51 -5.75 -2.22
N ALA A 81 12.74 -4.53 -1.72
CA ALA A 81 12.60 -3.29 -2.50
C ALA A 81 13.53 -3.27 -3.73
N MET A 82 14.79 -3.68 -3.57
CA MET A 82 15.74 -3.76 -4.69
C MET A 82 15.30 -4.80 -5.72
N VAL A 83 14.87 -5.99 -5.28
CA VAL A 83 14.38 -7.05 -6.18
C VAL A 83 13.22 -6.54 -7.03
N VAL A 84 12.19 -5.95 -6.41
CA VAL A 84 11.01 -5.47 -7.17
C VAL A 84 11.33 -4.24 -8.02
N ALA A 85 12.30 -3.40 -7.63
CA ALA A 85 12.79 -2.32 -8.46
C ALA A 85 13.58 -2.83 -9.67
N THR A 86 14.40 -3.88 -9.50
CA THR A 86 15.09 -4.57 -10.60
C THR A 86 14.08 -5.20 -11.57
N MET A 87 13.05 -5.87 -11.04
CA MET A 87 11.95 -6.41 -11.86
C MET A 87 11.29 -5.29 -12.68
N TYR A 88 10.92 -4.18 -12.05
CA TYR A 88 10.22 -3.09 -12.74
C TYR A 88 11.12 -2.36 -13.76
N PHE A 89 12.28 -1.86 -13.34
CA PHE A 89 13.11 -0.98 -14.17
C PHE A 89 14.06 -1.74 -15.09
N ALA A 90 14.81 -2.71 -14.57
CA ALA A 90 15.87 -3.37 -15.35
C ALA A 90 15.28 -4.42 -16.31
N ILE A 91 14.38 -5.26 -15.82
CA ILE A 91 13.81 -6.36 -16.63
C ILE A 91 12.55 -5.90 -17.36
N GLY A 92 11.67 -5.18 -16.66
CA GLY A 92 10.42 -4.66 -17.23
C GLY A 92 10.67 -3.55 -18.24
N ALA A 93 11.11 -2.38 -17.76
CA ALA A 93 11.21 -1.18 -18.59
C ALA A 93 12.37 -1.24 -19.58
N ALA A 94 13.58 -1.60 -19.14
CA ALA A 94 14.75 -1.68 -20.01
C ALA A 94 14.84 -3.02 -20.78
N GLY A 95 14.45 -4.13 -20.15
CA GLY A 95 14.48 -5.46 -20.75
C GLY A 95 13.26 -5.84 -21.59
N GLY A 96 12.23 -4.98 -21.66
CA GLY A 96 11.06 -5.17 -22.52
C GLY A 96 10.00 -6.13 -21.98
N ARG A 97 10.08 -6.57 -20.71
CA ARG A 97 9.05 -7.43 -20.10
C ARG A 97 7.84 -6.59 -19.66
N THR A 98 7.02 -6.18 -20.63
CA THR A 98 5.92 -5.21 -20.45
C THR A 98 4.87 -5.61 -19.41
N ALA A 99 4.69 -6.91 -19.18
CA ALA A 99 3.81 -7.44 -18.13
C ALA A 99 4.19 -6.94 -16.73
N TRP A 100 5.42 -6.48 -16.50
CA TRP A 100 5.89 -6.04 -15.18
C TRP A 100 5.83 -4.52 -14.95
N ILE A 101 5.49 -3.71 -15.97
CA ILE A 101 5.53 -2.24 -15.88
C ILE A 101 4.15 -1.57 -15.80
N HIS A 102 3.11 -2.30 -15.40
CA HIS A 102 1.80 -1.69 -15.18
C HIS A 102 1.83 -0.69 -14.01
N HIS A 103 1.03 0.38 -14.09
CA HIS A 103 1.01 1.46 -13.09
C HIS A 103 0.76 0.97 -11.64
N HIS A 104 -0.02 -0.09 -11.45
CA HIS A 104 -0.25 -0.66 -10.13
C HIS A 104 0.97 -1.42 -9.57
N HIS A 105 1.86 -1.93 -10.42
CA HIS A 105 3.14 -2.49 -10.01
C HIS A 105 4.07 -1.40 -9.48
N PHE A 106 4.05 -0.22 -10.12
CA PHE A 106 4.83 0.92 -9.66
C PHE A 106 4.44 1.33 -8.24
N VAL A 107 3.14 1.41 -7.93
CA VAL A 107 2.64 1.77 -6.58
C VAL A 107 3.07 0.74 -5.53
N LEU A 108 2.99 -0.55 -5.84
CA LEU A 108 3.40 -1.64 -4.93
C LEU A 108 4.92 -1.64 -4.70
N MET A 109 5.70 -1.47 -5.77
CA MET A 109 7.16 -1.32 -5.70
C MET A 109 7.54 -0.07 -4.88
N SER A 110 6.96 1.09 -5.16
CA SER A 110 7.31 2.34 -4.49
C SER A 110 6.89 2.33 -3.02
N ALA A 111 5.76 1.70 -2.67
CA ALA A 111 5.37 1.45 -1.28
C ALA A 111 6.39 0.56 -0.55
N THR A 112 6.92 -0.45 -1.23
CA THR A 112 7.97 -1.34 -0.68
C THR A 112 9.28 -0.58 -0.45
N VAL A 113 9.68 0.29 -1.38
CA VAL A 113 10.84 1.20 -1.22
C VAL A 113 10.63 2.14 -0.04
N LEU A 114 9.48 2.79 0.05
CA LEU A 114 9.16 3.67 1.18
C LEU A 114 9.18 2.89 2.50
N CYS A 115 8.69 1.65 2.54
CA CYS A 115 8.73 0.79 3.72
C CYS A 115 10.17 0.46 4.15
N ALA A 116 11.08 0.24 3.19
CA ALA A 116 12.50 -0.02 3.49
C ALA A 116 13.19 1.15 4.19
N LEU A 117 12.72 2.38 3.97
CA LEU A 117 13.26 3.61 4.58
C LEU A 117 12.70 3.90 5.99
N THR A 118 12.02 2.93 6.60
CA THR A 118 11.29 3.14 7.87
C THR A 118 11.71 2.13 8.94
N PRO A 119 11.46 2.41 10.23
CA PRO A 119 11.69 1.45 11.30
C PRO A 119 10.59 0.36 11.36
N CYS A 120 10.25 -0.26 10.24
CA CYS A 120 9.20 -1.29 10.09
C CYS A 120 9.47 -2.60 10.85
N GLY A 121 10.66 -2.73 11.45
CA GLY A 121 11.04 -3.84 12.33
C GLY A 121 10.89 -3.57 13.83
N ARG A 122 10.44 -2.37 14.25
CA ARG A 122 10.28 -2.04 15.68
C ARG A 122 9.02 -2.62 16.33
N SER A 123 8.08 -3.12 15.52
CA SER A 123 6.80 -3.73 15.92
C SER A 123 6.56 -5.02 15.11
N LEU A 124 5.86 -6.01 15.69
CA LEU A 124 5.39 -7.24 15.04
C LEU A 124 6.45 -7.97 14.16
N SER A 125 7.68 -8.09 14.65
CA SER A 125 8.82 -8.68 13.92
C SER A 125 9.60 -9.67 14.79
N LEU A 126 10.28 -10.63 14.16
CA LEU A 126 11.25 -11.49 14.86
C LEU A 126 12.41 -10.69 15.47
N ASP A 127 12.84 -9.61 14.81
CA ASP A 127 13.85 -8.70 15.38
C ASP A 127 13.39 -8.08 16.70
N ARG A 128 12.13 -7.65 16.80
CA ARG A 128 11.55 -7.13 18.04
C ARG A 128 11.46 -8.23 19.10
N TRP A 129 10.97 -9.41 18.73
CA TRP A 129 10.88 -10.53 19.66
C TRP A 129 12.24 -10.85 20.29
N ARG A 130 13.30 -10.90 19.46
CA ARG A 130 14.69 -11.09 19.92
C ARG A 130 15.17 -9.94 20.81
N ALA A 131 14.83 -8.69 20.47
CA ALA A 131 15.20 -7.52 21.25
C ALA A 131 14.51 -7.50 22.63
N LEU A 132 13.23 -7.89 22.69
CA LEU A 132 12.48 -8.04 23.95
C LEU A 132 13.06 -9.17 24.81
N ALA A 133 13.36 -10.33 24.22
CA ALA A 133 14.00 -11.44 24.94
C ALA A 133 15.35 -11.03 25.52
N ARG A 134 16.16 -10.26 24.75
CA ARG A 134 17.42 -9.70 25.24
C ARG A 134 17.22 -8.71 26.38
N ALA A 135 16.26 -7.79 26.26
CA ALA A 135 15.96 -6.80 27.30
C ALA A 135 15.56 -7.47 28.61
N ARG A 136 14.70 -8.50 28.54
CA ARG A 136 14.31 -9.33 29.70
C ARG A 136 15.51 -10.01 30.36
N ARG A 137 16.40 -10.63 29.57
CA ARG A 137 17.62 -11.28 30.09
C ARG A 137 18.58 -10.31 30.78
N LEU A 138 18.67 -9.08 30.28
CA LEU A 138 19.56 -8.04 30.81
C LEU A 138 18.91 -7.20 31.92
N GLY A 139 17.62 -7.43 32.24
CA GLY A 139 16.88 -6.63 33.23
C GLY A 139 16.72 -5.15 32.83
N VAL A 140 16.77 -4.82 31.53
CA VAL A 140 16.63 -3.45 31.02
C VAL A 140 15.23 -3.21 30.46
N ALA A 141 14.86 -1.93 30.35
CA ALA A 141 13.57 -1.53 29.80
C ALA A 141 13.36 -2.06 28.36
N ALA A 142 12.11 -2.46 28.06
CA ALA A 142 11.73 -2.94 26.74
C ALA A 142 11.90 -1.85 25.66
N PRO A 143 12.43 -2.17 24.47
CA PRO A 143 12.53 -1.20 23.38
C PRO A 143 11.16 -0.66 22.95
N ALA A 144 11.05 0.67 22.87
CA ALA A 144 9.82 1.36 22.51
C ALA A 144 9.35 1.09 21.07
N GLU A 145 8.03 1.01 20.85
CA GLU A 145 7.39 0.88 19.54
C GLU A 145 7.18 2.21 18.84
N ARG A 146 8.10 3.16 19.03
CA ARG A 146 8.01 4.50 18.46
C ARG A 146 9.03 4.70 17.35
N GLY A 147 8.75 5.57 16.40
CA GLY A 147 9.68 5.96 15.35
C GLY A 147 9.18 7.10 14.48
N PRO A 148 10.01 7.61 13.55
CA PRO A 148 9.65 8.75 12.71
C PRO A 148 8.43 8.49 11.84
N LEU A 149 7.51 9.45 11.80
CA LEU A 149 6.26 9.37 11.02
C LEU A 149 6.43 9.78 9.56
N LEU A 150 7.61 10.25 9.16
CA LEU A 150 7.86 10.70 7.79
C LEU A 150 7.51 9.63 6.75
N GLY A 151 7.85 8.36 7.00
CA GLY A 151 7.52 7.26 6.09
C GLY A 151 6.02 7.09 5.84
N LEU A 152 5.19 7.09 6.89
CA LEU A 152 3.73 7.02 6.75
C LEU A 152 3.17 8.22 5.98
N ARG A 153 3.76 9.40 6.16
CA ARG A 153 3.33 10.60 5.42
C ARG A 153 3.76 10.59 3.97
N LEU A 154 4.93 10.05 3.64
CA LEU A 154 5.34 9.84 2.26
C LEU A 154 4.42 8.83 1.57
N MET A 155 4.02 7.76 2.26
CA MET A 155 3.01 6.82 1.77
C MET A 155 1.63 7.49 1.62
N THR A 156 1.24 8.36 2.56
CA THR A 156 0.02 9.17 2.45
C THR A 156 0.08 10.12 1.25
N ALA A 157 1.24 10.74 0.99
CA ALA A 157 1.44 11.59 -0.17
C ALA A 157 1.39 10.80 -1.48
N GLN A 158 2.00 9.62 -1.52
CA GLN A 158 1.87 8.70 -2.65
C GLN A 158 0.39 8.35 -2.90
N LEU A 159 -0.34 7.96 -1.86
CA LEU A 159 -1.77 7.63 -1.95
C LEU A 159 -2.59 8.83 -2.46
N SER A 160 -2.35 10.02 -1.92
CA SER A 160 -2.97 11.27 -2.35
C SER A 160 -2.69 11.58 -3.83
N ALA A 161 -1.44 11.40 -4.27
CA ALA A 161 -1.04 11.61 -5.66
C ALA A 161 -1.71 10.60 -6.60
N VAL A 162 -1.77 9.31 -6.22
CA VAL A 162 -2.46 8.29 -7.01
C VAL A 162 -3.93 8.67 -7.19
N TYR A 163 -4.65 9.02 -6.12
CA TYR A 163 -6.05 9.44 -6.25
C TYR A 163 -6.22 10.71 -7.09
N LEU A 164 -5.36 11.70 -6.90
CA LEU A 164 -5.45 12.97 -7.61
C LEU A 164 -5.27 12.78 -9.13
N TRP A 165 -4.17 12.13 -9.52
CA TRP A 165 -3.87 11.92 -10.94
C TRP A 165 -4.84 10.94 -11.59
N SER A 166 -5.29 9.93 -10.85
CA SER A 166 -6.34 8.99 -11.28
C SER A 166 -7.68 9.69 -11.53
N ALA A 167 -8.04 10.69 -10.71
CA ALA A 167 -9.24 11.49 -10.91
C ALA A 167 -9.13 12.42 -12.12
N ILE A 168 -7.96 13.08 -12.28
CA ILE A 168 -7.69 13.99 -13.40
C ILE A 168 -7.74 13.24 -14.74
N ASP A 169 -7.10 12.07 -14.81
CA ASP A 169 -7.10 11.21 -16.00
C ASP A 169 -8.53 10.83 -16.43
N LYS A 170 -9.43 10.65 -15.45
CA LYS A 170 -10.84 10.33 -15.65
C LYS A 170 -11.76 11.53 -15.89
N CYS A 171 -11.23 12.75 -15.91
CA CYS A 171 -12.01 13.94 -16.25
C CYS A 171 -12.27 14.10 -17.76
N GLU A 172 -11.81 13.16 -18.59
CA GLU A 172 -12.12 13.18 -20.02
C GLU A 172 -13.58 12.79 -20.33
N ALA A 173 -14.09 13.30 -21.45
CA ALA A 173 -15.47 13.06 -21.88
C ALA A 173 -15.79 11.56 -22.10
N GLY A 174 -14.81 10.77 -22.56
CA GLY A 174 -14.96 9.33 -22.76
C GLY A 174 -15.23 8.57 -21.46
N PHE A 175 -14.61 8.98 -20.35
CA PHE A 175 -14.87 8.38 -19.05
C PHE A 175 -16.17 8.93 -18.43
N LEU A 176 -16.35 10.25 -18.40
CA LEU A 176 -17.49 10.90 -17.73
C LEU A 176 -18.84 10.63 -18.40
N SER A 177 -18.86 10.31 -19.70
CA SER A 177 -20.06 9.83 -20.40
C SER A 177 -20.50 8.42 -19.97
N GLY A 178 -19.67 7.69 -19.24
CA GLY A 178 -19.91 6.30 -18.88
C GLY A 178 -19.47 5.28 -19.94
N ALA A 179 -19.09 5.72 -21.14
CA ALA A 179 -18.75 4.83 -22.26
C ALA A 179 -17.63 3.83 -21.91
N ARG A 180 -16.62 4.27 -21.15
CA ARG A 180 -15.55 3.38 -20.68
C ARG A 180 -16.05 2.28 -19.74
N LEU A 181 -17.02 2.59 -18.87
CA LEU A 181 -17.60 1.62 -17.94
C LEU A 181 -18.52 0.65 -18.67
N GLU A 182 -19.28 1.11 -19.66
CA GLU A 182 -20.06 0.25 -20.55
C GLU A 182 -19.16 -0.73 -21.32
N GLN A 183 -18.05 -0.23 -21.86
CA GLN A 183 -17.08 -1.07 -22.57
C GLN A 183 -16.51 -2.17 -21.67
N ILE A 184 -16.16 -1.82 -20.42
CA ILE A 184 -15.71 -2.79 -19.41
C ILE A 184 -16.81 -3.80 -19.10
N ALA A 185 -18.04 -3.34 -18.92
CA ALA A 185 -19.18 -4.21 -18.65
C ALA A 185 -19.44 -5.19 -19.81
N GLY A 186 -19.41 -4.70 -21.04
CA GLY A 186 -19.49 -5.51 -22.25
C GLY A 186 -18.38 -6.55 -22.29
N PHE A 187 -17.12 -6.14 -22.11
CA PHE A 187 -15.97 -7.04 -22.20
C PHE A 187 -15.99 -8.16 -21.16
N TYR A 188 -16.33 -7.88 -19.90
CA TYR A 188 -16.23 -8.87 -18.82
C TYR A 188 -17.53 -9.63 -18.53
N TYR A 189 -18.71 -9.08 -18.85
CA TYR A 189 -19.98 -9.64 -18.37
C TYR A 189 -21.00 -9.96 -19.46
N PHE A 190 -21.07 -9.17 -20.53
CA PHE A 190 -22.20 -9.24 -21.47
C PHE A 190 -21.81 -9.58 -22.91
N GLY A 191 -20.52 -9.59 -23.25
CA GLY A 191 -20.06 -9.80 -24.62
C GLY A 191 -20.53 -8.67 -25.56
N SER A 192 -20.97 -9.04 -26.76
CA SER A 192 -21.51 -8.10 -27.77
C SER A 192 -22.91 -7.59 -27.44
N ASP A 193 -23.65 -8.28 -26.57
CA ASP A 193 -25.09 -8.10 -26.42
C ASP A 193 -25.41 -7.36 -25.11
N LEU A 194 -25.21 -6.04 -25.10
CA LEU A 194 -25.47 -5.20 -23.93
C LEU A 194 -26.98 -5.12 -23.61
N PRO A 195 -27.47 -5.74 -22.51
CA PRO A 195 -28.89 -6.02 -22.33
C PRO A 195 -29.75 -4.83 -21.88
N LEU A 196 -29.14 -3.67 -21.61
CA LEU A 196 -29.74 -2.60 -20.80
C LEU A 196 -29.83 -1.23 -21.49
N GLY A 197 -29.34 -1.10 -22.73
CA GLY A 197 -29.44 0.13 -23.54
C GLY A 197 -29.16 1.41 -22.74
N THR A 198 -30.07 2.39 -22.84
CA THR A 198 -29.97 3.70 -22.17
C THR A 198 -29.85 3.61 -20.63
N ALA A 199 -30.43 2.58 -20.00
CA ALA A 199 -30.34 2.44 -18.54
C ALA A 199 -28.90 2.14 -18.10
N LEU A 200 -28.17 1.31 -18.86
CA LEU A 200 -26.76 1.04 -18.58
C LEU A 200 -25.92 2.30 -18.77
N THR A 201 -26.24 3.14 -19.76
CA THR A 201 -25.56 4.43 -19.95
C THR A 201 -25.76 5.37 -18.79
N ILE A 202 -26.99 5.52 -18.28
CA ILE A 202 -27.26 6.37 -17.13
C ILE A 202 -26.52 5.87 -15.89
N VAL A 203 -26.56 4.56 -15.62
CA VAL A 203 -25.86 3.94 -14.49
C VAL A 203 -24.34 4.13 -14.64
N SER A 204 -23.79 3.89 -15.82
CA SER A 204 -22.35 4.00 -16.09
C SER A 204 -21.87 5.45 -15.98
N ALA A 205 -22.60 6.41 -16.51
CA ALA A 205 -22.29 7.83 -16.37
C ALA A 205 -22.33 8.26 -14.90
N THR A 206 -23.38 7.87 -14.17
CA THR A 206 -23.52 8.19 -12.74
C THR A 206 -22.38 7.59 -11.92
N ALA A 207 -22.02 6.33 -12.21
CA ALA A 207 -20.88 5.66 -11.59
C ALA A 207 -19.57 6.37 -11.92
N ALA A 208 -19.34 6.77 -13.17
CA ALA A 208 -18.14 7.49 -13.58
C ALA A 208 -17.96 8.80 -12.81
N TRP A 209 -19.00 9.62 -12.73
CA TRP A 209 -18.99 10.85 -11.93
C TRP A 209 -18.76 10.59 -10.44
N THR A 210 -19.39 9.54 -9.90
CA THR A 210 -19.22 9.14 -8.49
C THR A 210 -17.78 8.74 -8.20
N VAL A 211 -17.15 7.96 -9.09
CA VAL A 211 -15.74 7.55 -8.97
C VAL A 211 -14.83 8.78 -8.96
N VAL A 212 -14.98 9.68 -9.92
CA VAL A 212 -14.14 10.90 -10.02
C VAL A 212 -14.31 11.78 -8.77
N ALA A 213 -15.55 12.00 -8.33
CA ALA A 213 -15.82 12.79 -7.13
C ALA A 213 -15.20 12.15 -5.87
N LEU A 214 -15.33 10.83 -5.72
CA LEU A 214 -14.73 10.10 -4.60
C LEU A 214 -13.21 10.14 -4.64
N GLU A 215 -12.59 9.98 -5.80
CA GLU A 215 -11.13 10.03 -5.94
C GLU A 215 -10.59 11.43 -5.58
N PHE A 216 -11.21 12.52 -6.04
CA PHE A 216 -10.85 13.88 -5.59
C PHE A 216 -11.05 14.06 -4.08
N ALA A 217 -12.17 13.57 -3.53
CA ALA A 217 -12.44 13.64 -2.11
C ALA A 217 -11.37 12.90 -1.29
N LEU A 218 -10.94 11.72 -1.74
CA LEU A 218 -9.87 10.94 -1.12
C LEU A 218 -8.50 11.63 -1.27
N ALA A 219 -8.17 12.14 -2.44
CA ALA A 219 -6.90 12.84 -2.70
C ALA A 219 -6.64 13.97 -1.69
N ILE A 220 -7.68 14.73 -1.35
CA ILE A 220 -7.60 15.85 -0.40
C ILE A 220 -7.86 15.37 1.03
N GLY A 221 -8.84 14.49 1.20
CA GLY A 221 -9.39 14.07 2.48
C GLY A 221 -8.46 13.23 3.34
N VAL A 222 -7.52 12.51 2.74
CA VAL A 222 -6.47 11.78 3.49
C VAL A 222 -5.64 12.73 4.37
N TRP A 223 -5.54 14.01 4.04
CA TRP A 223 -4.83 15.02 4.85
C TRP A 223 -5.69 15.66 5.95
N ARG A 224 -6.98 15.31 6.04
CA ARG A 224 -7.93 15.88 6.99
C ARG A 224 -8.49 14.79 7.92
N PRO A 225 -7.93 14.62 9.14
CA PRO A 225 -8.33 13.55 10.06
C PRO A 225 -9.83 13.46 10.37
N ARG A 226 -10.52 14.61 10.33
CA ARG A 226 -11.97 14.67 10.54
C ARG A 226 -12.76 13.90 9.48
N TRP A 227 -12.25 13.82 8.25
CA TRP A 227 -12.94 13.19 7.12
C TRP A 227 -12.68 11.69 7.03
N HIS A 228 -11.65 11.18 7.73
CA HIS A 228 -11.25 9.77 7.67
C HIS A 228 -12.37 8.81 8.06
N ARG A 229 -13.22 9.20 9.02
CA ARG A 229 -14.36 8.38 9.49
C ARG A 229 -15.38 8.06 8.40
N VAL A 230 -15.45 8.89 7.36
CA VAL A 230 -16.38 8.73 6.24
C VAL A 230 -15.64 8.27 5.00
N LEU A 231 -14.55 8.98 4.65
CA LEU A 231 -13.86 8.74 3.38
C LEU A 231 -13.08 7.42 3.36
N LEU A 232 -12.47 6.98 4.47
CA LEU A 232 -11.73 5.70 4.45
C LEU A 232 -12.67 4.51 4.28
N PRO A 233 -13.81 4.40 5.00
CA PRO A 233 -14.79 3.34 4.71
C PRO A 233 -15.33 3.38 3.29
N LEU A 234 -15.66 4.56 2.75
CA LEU A 234 -16.10 4.70 1.35
C LEU A 234 -15.02 4.24 0.38
N GLY A 235 -13.76 4.60 0.64
CA GLY A 235 -12.63 4.16 -0.14
C GLY A 235 -12.39 2.65 -0.08
N VAL A 236 -12.57 2.03 1.10
CA VAL A 236 -12.51 0.55 1.25
C VAL A 236 -13.64 -0.10 0.47
N ALA A 237 -14.88 0.40 0.59
CA ALA A 237 -16.02 -0.13 -0.15
C ALA A 237 -15.83 0.01 -1.67
N PHE A 238 -15.30 1.14 -2.12
CA PHE A 238 -14.95 1.37 -3.52
C PHE A 238 -13.92 0.35 -4.02
N HIS A 239 -12.80 0.19 -3.31
CA HIS A 239 -11.77 -0.78 -3.67
C HIS A 239 -12.24 -2.23 -3.57
N ALA A 240 -13.11 -2.56 -2.61
CA ALA A 240 -13.73 -3.89 -2.53
C ALA A 240 -14.64 -4.14 -3.74
N GLY A 241 -15.42 -3.14 -4.16
CA GLY A 241 -16.20 -3.19 -5.39
C GLY A 241 -15.33 -3.42 -6.62
N LEU A 242 -14.25 -2.65 -6.79
CA LEU A 242 -13.30 -2.85 -7.89
C LEU A 242 -12.63 -4.24 -7.81
N TYR A 243 -12.28 -4.71 -6.62
CA TYR A 243 -11.63 -6.02 -6.43
C TYR A 243 -12.51 -7.17 -6.89
N VAL A 244 -13.83 -7.09 -6.65
CA VAL A 244 -14.80 -8.11 -7.04
C VAL A 244 -15.19 -7.98 -8.51
N LEU A 245 -15.37 -6.75 -8.99
CA LEU A 245 -15.96 -6.48 -10.30
C LEU A 245 -14.94 -6.33 -11.43
N LEU A 246 -13.67 -6.08 -11.12
CA LEU A 246 -12.63 -5.81 -12.10
C LEU A 246 -11.36 -6.61 -11.76
N PRO A 247 -10.56 -7.03 -12.75
CA PRO A 247 -9.31 -7.74 -12.52
C PRO A 247 -8.16 -6.80 -12.07
N VAL A 248 -8.44 -5.95 -11.08
CA VAL A 248 -7.50 -4.98 -10.47
C VAL A 248 -7.26 -5.31 -9.00
N HIS A 249 -7.10 -6.60 -8.71
CA HIS A 249 -7.07 -7.16 -7.36
C HIS A 249 -5.95 -6.57 -6.49
N THR A 250 -4.69 -6.68 -6.93
CA THR A 250 -3.54 -6.26 -6.12
C THR A 250 -3.44 -4.75 -5.97
N PHE A 251 -3.91 -3.98 -6.96
CA PHE A 251 -4.04 -2.52 -6.84
C PHE A 251 -4.98 -2.16 -5.70
N SER A 252 -6.21 -2.68 -5.73
CA SER A 252 -7.25 -2.37 -4.74
C SER A 252 -6.79 -2.74 -3.33
N ALA A 253 -6.18 -3.92 -3.17
CA ALA A 253 -5.64 -4.36 -1.89
C ALA A 253 -4.44 -3.51 -1.42
N THR A 254 -3.57 -3.04 -2.33
CA THR A 254 -2.48 -2.11 -2.00
C THR A 254 -3.02 -0.78 -1.50
N MET A 255 -4.03 -0.22 -2.17
CA MET A 255 -4.62 1.07 -1.79
C MET A 255 -5.26 1.00 -0.41
N VAL A 256 -6.00 -0.08 -0.11
CA VAL A 256 -6.60 -0.33 1.21
C VAL A 256 -5.54 -0.54 2.28
N LEU A 257 -4.47 -1.31 2.00
CA LEU A 257 -3.35 -1.50 2.93
C LEU A 257 -2.71 -0.15 3.30
N LEU A 258 -2.51 0.73 2.32
CA LEU A 258 -1.90 2.05 2.53
C LEU A 258 -2.78 3.01 3.33
N TYR A 259 -4.08 2.73 3.56
CA TYR A 259 -4.88 3.50 4.50
C TYR A 259 -4.36 3.41 5.94
N LEU A 260 -3.60 2.36 6.29
CA LEU A 260 -2.89 2.30 7.56
C LEU A 260 -1.88 3.44 7.74
N ALA A 261 -1.40 4.04 6.66
CA ALA A 261 -0.53 5.21 6.71
C ALA A 261 -1.28 6.53 6.99
N VAL A 262 -2.60 6.53 6.76
CA VAL A 262 -3.49 7.69 6.92
C VAL A 262 -4.12 7.72 8.32
N ILE A 263 -4.47 6.56 8.87
CA ILE A 263 -5.09 6.42 10.19
C ILE A 263 -4.09 6.85 11.29
N ASP A 264 -4.60 7.47 12.37
CA ASP A 264 -3.78 7.80 13.55
C ASP A 264 -2.99 6.54 14.01
N PRO A 265 -1.65 6.58 14.00
CA PRO A 265 -0.83 5.44 14.40
C PRO A 265 -1.15 4.91 15.80
N SER A 266 -1.58 5.80 16.70
CA SER A 266 -1.96 5.42 18.07
C SER A 266 -3.28 4.65 18.10
N ALA A 267 -4.23 5.00 17.23
CA ALA A 267 -5.49 4.29 17.10
C ALA A 267 -5.28 2.86 16.56
N VAL A 268 -4.45 2.71 15.53
CA VAL A 268 -4.07 1.38 14.99
C VAL A 268 -3.38 0.54 16.07
N HIS A 269 -2.42 1.13 16.80
CA HIS A 269 -1.73 0.44 17.90
C HIS A 269 -2.72 -0.07 18.96
N ARG A 270 -3.66 0.77 19.41
CA ARG A 270 -4.67 0.37 20.40
C ARG A 270 -5.57 -0.75 19.87
N ALA A 271 -5.97 -0.69 18.60
CA ALA A 271 -6.81 -1.73 17.99
C ALA A 271 -6.07 -3.08 17.93
N VAL A 272 -4.80 -3.09 17.53
CA VAL A 272 -3.98 -4.31 17.51
C VAL A 272 -3.75 -4.86 18.92
N ALA A 273 -3.43 -3.99 19.89
CA ALA A 273 -3.23 -4.39 21.27
C ALA A 273 -4.50 -4.96 21.92
N ALA A 274 -5.69 -4.50 21.51
CA ALA A 274 -6.96 -5.06 21.96
C ALA A 274 -7.31 -6.41 21.31
N ALA A 275 -6.77 -6.68 20.11
CA ALA A 275 -7.02 -7.93 19.38
C ALA A 275 -6.03 -9.05 19.73
N LEU A 276 -4.84 -8.71 20.25
CA LEU A 276 -3.84 -9.69 20.67
C LEU A 276 -4.07 -10.10 22.13
N PRO A 277 -4.05 -11.41 22.45
CA PRO A 277 -4.15 -11.87 23.83
C PRO A 277 -3.04 -11.26 24.69
N ARG A 278 -3.37 -10.86 25.92
CA ARG A 278 -2.36 -10.37 26.86
C ARG A 278 -1.46 -11.55 27.24
N ALA A 279 -0.15 -11.37 27.08
CA ALA A 279 0.83 -12.40 27.43
C ALA A 279 0.85 -12.75 28.94
N ASP A 280 0.13 -12.00 29.77
CA ASP A 280 -0.03 -12.24 31.21
C ASP A 280 -1.24 -13.15 31.53
N GLU A 281 -2.02 -13.55 30.51
CA GLU A 281 -3.19 -14.43 30.62
C GLU A 281 -2.92 -15.87 30.08
N ALA A 282 -1.66 -16.21 29.76
CA ALA A 282 -1.21 -17.51 29.26
C ALA A 282 0.02 -18.02 30.04
#